data_AF-A0A127SMW0-F1
#
_entry.id   AF-A0A127SMW0-F1
#
_cell.length_a   1.000
_cell.length_b   1.000
_cell.length_c   1.000
_cell.angle_alpha   90.00
_cell.angle_beta   90.00
_cell.angle_gamma   90.00
#
_symmetry.space_group_name_H-M   'P 1'
#
loop_
_entity.id
_entity.type
_entity.pdbx_description
1 polymer ?
#
loop_
_entity_poly.entity_id
_entity_poly.type
_entity_poly.pdbx_seq_one_letter_code
_entity_poly.pdbx_strand_id
1 'polypeptide(L)'
;MDIVYEDEKVIFLNKPAGVLSQKAKETDVSLTEALGAYLSEKNAGEETMFRAGLCNRLDRNTSGLILAGKTVAATQQLSELIAERAVGKYY
;
A
#
# COMPACT_ATOMS: atom_id res chain seq x y z
N MET A 1 5.85 4.48 9.59
CA MET A 1 4.86 4.44 8.50
C MET A 1 3.88 5.57 8.75
N ASP A 2 3.63 6.45 7.78
CA ASP A 2 2.72 7.58 7.94
C ASP A 2 1.37 7.23 7.29
N ILE A 3 0.36 6.93 8.12
CA ILE A 3 -0.97 6.51 7.69
C ILE A 3 -1.87 7.74 7.61
N VAL A 4 -2.34 8.06 6.40
CA VAL A 4 -3.23 9.21 6.16
C VAL A 4 -4.69 8.83 6.37
N TYR A 5 -5.04 7.59 6.00
CA TYR A 5 -6.39 7.05 6.15
C TYR A 5 -6.34 5.52 6.27
N GLU A 6 -7.18 4.95 7.12
CA GLU A 6 -7.35 3.51 7.23
C GLU A 6 -8.79 3.16 7.63
N ASP A 7 -9.39 2.20 6.93
CA ASP A 7 -10.63 1.54 7.33
C ASP A 7 -10.48 0.01 7.23
N GLU A 8 -11.59 -0.73 7.27
CA GLU A 8 -11.59 -2.19 7.18
C GLU A 8 -11.06 -2.71 5.83
N LYS A 9 -11.26 -1.96 4.74
CA LYS A 9 -11.05 -2.38 3.36
C LYS A 9 -9.79 -1.79 2.74
N VAL A 10 -9.43 -0.56 3.07
CA VAL A 10 -8.32 0.17 2.44
C VAL A 10 -7.43 0.85 3.48
N ILE A 11 -6.20 1.12 3.07
CA ILE A 11 -5.21 1.89 3.84
C ILE A 11 -4.39 2.76 2.90
N PHE A 12 -4.30 4.05 3.22
CA PHE A 12 -3.58 5.04 2.44
C PHE A 12 -2.43 5.61 3.28
N LEU A 13 -1.27 5.69 2.64
CA LEU A 13 0.00 5.99 3.28
C LEU A 13 0.65 7.19 2.61
N ASN A 14 1.25 8.06 3.40
CA ASN A 14 2.17 9.07 2.88
C ASN A 14 3.59 8.49 2.89
N LYS A 15 4.07 8.14 1.71
CA LYS A 15 5.41 7.58 1.53
C LYS A 15 6.44 8.71 1.58
N PRO A 16 7.47 8.66 2.44
CA PRO A 16 8.56 9.64 2.40
C PRO A 16 9.49 9.39 1.20
N ALA A 17 10.22 10.43 0.80
CA ALA A 17 11.32 10.29 -0.14
C ALA A 17 12.45 9.43 0.45
N GLY A 18 13.18 8.71 -0.40
CA GLY A 18 14.24 7.76 -0.01
C GLY A 18 13.75 6.33 0.26
N VAL A 19 12.45 6.13 0.49
CA VAL A 19 11.86 4.80 0.73
C VAL A 19 11.44 4.14 -0.58
N LEU A 20 11.56 2.81 -0.69
CA LEU A 20 11.06 2.05 -1.83
C LEU A 20 9.56 1.75 -1.66
N SER A 21 8.77 1.89 -2.74
CA SER A 21 7.37 1.41 -2.73
C SER A 21 7.32 -0.11 -2.68
N GLN A 22 8.10 -0.75 -3.55
CA GLN A 22 8.28 -2.21 -3.65
C GLN A 22 9.78 -2.52 -3.73
N LYS A 23 10.19 -3.68 -3.21
CA LYS A 23 11.57 -4.17 -3.30
C LYS A 23 12.05 -4.24 -4.75
N ALA A 24 13.31 -3.91 -4.97
CA ALA A 24 14.02 -4.23 -6.21
C ALA A 24 14.91 -5.48 -6.03
N LYS A 25 15.37 -5.73 -4.81
CA LYS A 25 16.15 -6.90 -4.38
C LYS A 25 15.54 -7.49 -3.11
N GLU A 26 15.80 -8.77 -2.87
CA GLU A 26 15.22 -9.49 -1.72
C GLU A 26 15.55 -8.84 -0.36
N THR A 27 16.75 -8.28 -0.23
CA THR A 27 17.25 -7.62 0.98
C THR A 27 16.72 -6.20 1.18
N ASP A 28 15.99 -5.65 0.22
CA ASP A 28 15.49 -4.28 0.31
C ASP A 28 14.41 -4.17 1.39
N VAL A 29 14.30 -3.00 2.01
CA VAL A 29 13.15 -2.66 2.84
C VAL A 29 12.25 -1.73 2.03
N SER A 30 10.98 -2.10 1.87
CA SER A 30 10.01 -1.30 1.13
C SER A 30 8.73 -1.10 1.92
N LEU A 31 7.90 -0.18 1.45
CA LEU A 31 6.61 0.11 2.05
C LEU A 31 5.67 -1.10 2.02
N THR A 32 5.84 -2.00 1.04
CA THR A 32 5.07 -3.26 0.97
C THR A 32 5.32 -4.15 2.19
N GLU A 33 6.58 -4.33 2.59
CA GLU A 33 6.96 -5.12 3.77
C GLU A 33 6.50 -4.45 5.05
N ALA A 34 6.67 -3.13 5.15
CA ALA A 34 6.24 -2.37 6.31
C ALA A 34 4.72 -2.48 6.50
N LEU A 35 3.95 -2.40 5.41
CA LEU A 35 2.50 -2.57 5.43
C LEU A 35 2.11 -4.01 5.82
N GLY A 36 2.79 -5.01 5.24
CA GLY A 36 2.56 -6.42 5.57
C GLY A 36 2.79 -6.69 7.05
N ALA A 37 3.92 -6.24 7.60
CA ALA A 37 4.23 -6.40 9.03
C ALA A 37 3.19 -5.71 9.92
N TYR A 38 2.81 -4.47 9.59
CA TYR A 38 1.79 -3.72 10.32
C TYR A 38 0.45 -4.47 10.39
N LEU A 39 -0.02 -4.98 9.25
CA LEU A 39 -1.31 -5.69 9.20
C LEU A 39 -1.23 -7.08 9.86
N SER A 40 -0.10 -7.78 9.74
CA SER A 40 0.10 -9.05 10.43
C SER A 40 0.10 -8.89 11.96
N GLU A 41 0.71 -7.82 12.47
CA GLU A 41 0.67 -7.50 13.91
C GLU A 41 -0.74 -7.12 14.36
N LYS A 42 -1.45 -6.32 13.55
CA LYS A 42 -2.81 -5.88 13.85
C LYS A 42 -3.84 -7.01 13.84
N ASN A 43 -3.67 -7.98 12.94
CA ASN A 43 -4.55 -9.15 12.79
C ASN A 43 -3.99 -10.38 13.54
N ALA A 44 -3.12 -10.19 14.55
CA ALA A 44 -2.52 -11.29 15.28
C ALA A 44 -3.62 -12.22 15.86
N GLY A 45 -3.66 -13.46 15.38
CA GLY A 45 -4.68 -14.46 15.74
C GLY A 45 -5.66 -14.81 14.61
N GLU A 46 -5.67 -14.05 13.52
CA GLU A 46 -6.45 -14.35 12.31
C GLU A 46 -5.52 -14.87 11.21
N GLU A 47 -5.71 -16.11 10.75
CA GLU A 47 -5.03 -16.61 9.55
C GLU A 47 -5.65 -16.00 8.29
N THR A 48 -5.10 -14.86 7.84
CA THR A 48 -5.49 -14.26 6.56
C THR A 48 -4.62 -14.81 5.44
N MET A 49 -5.20 -15.57 4.49
CA MET A 49 -4.48 -16.01 3.27
C MET A 49 -4.08 -14.86 2.35
N PHE A 50 -4.73 -13.69 2.50
CA PHE A 50 -4.47 -12.52 1.68
C PHE A 50 -3.43 -11.60 2.31
N ARG A 51 -2.46 -11.15 1.52
CA ARG A 51 -1.53 -10.07 1.88
C ARG A 51 -1.90 -8.79 1.16
N ALA A 52 -2.07 -7.71 1.91
CA ALA A 52 -2.35 -6.40 1.35
C ALA A 52 -1.28 -5.99 0.32
N GLY A 53 -1.74 -5.42 -0.79
CA GLY A 53 -0.90 -4.98 -1.90
C GLY A 53 -1.04 -3.49 -2.15
N LEU A 54 0.07 -2.84 -2.52
CA LEU A 54 0.05 -1.46 -2.99
C LEU A 54 -0.59 -1.40 -4.38
N CYS A 55 -1.56 -0.50 -4.57
CA CYS A 55 -2.27 -0.29 -5.83
C CYS A 55 -1.57 0.73 -6.75
N ASN A 56 -0.64 1.52 -6.22
CA ASN A 56 0.24 2.40 -6.99
C ASN A 56 1.65 2.41 -6.41
N ARG A 57 2.59 2.95 -7.20
CA ARG A 57 3.99 3.12 -6.82
C ARG A 57 4.42 4.56 -7.04
N LEU A 58 5.34 5.00 -6.20
CA LEU A 58 6.15 6.19 -6.38
C LEU A 58 7.62 5.79 -6.47
N ASP A 59 8.40 6.57 -7.22
CA ASP A 59 9.85 6.39 -7.27
C ASP A 59 10.47 6.56 -5.87
N ARG A 60 11.66 6.00 -5.68
CA ARG A 60 12.35 6.02 -4.39
C ARG A 60 12.43 7.44 -3.82
N ASN A 61 12.81 8.40 -4.64
CA ASN A 61 13.02 9.79 -4.22
C ASN A 61 11.76 10.65 -4.26
N THR A 62 10.60 10.08 -4.61
CA THR A 62 9.31 10.78 -4.65
C THR A 62 8.54 10.52 -3.36
N SER A 63 8.06 11.58 -2.72
CA SER A 63 7.14 11.50 -1.59
C SER A 63 5.68 11.64 -2.04
N GLY A 64 4.74 11.13 -1.26
CA GLY A 64 3.32 11.36 -1.48
C GLY A 64 2.45 10.13 -1.23
N LEU A 65 1.20 10.21 -1.69
CA LEU A 65 0.17 9.22 -1.39
C LEU A 65 0.36 7.89 -2.14
N ILE A 66 0.33 6.82 -1.36
CA ILE A 66 0.26 5.43 -1.79
C ILE A 66 -1.07 4.83 -1.29
N LEU A 67 -1.77 4.15 -2.17
CA LEU A 67 -3.04 3.48 -1.93
C LEU A 67 -2.78 1.97 -1.79
N ALA A 68 -3.44 1.31 -0.84
CA ALA A 68 -3.38 -0.15 -0.70
C ALA A 68 -4.73 -0.72 -0.27
N GLY A 69 -5.05 -1.91 -0.79
CA GLY A 69 -6.23 -2.68 -0.37
C GLY A 69 -5.86 -3.67 0.74
N LYS A 70 -6.67 -3.70 1.81
CA LYS A 70 -6.58 -4.68 2.92
C LYS A 70 -7.34 -5.98 2.62
N THR A 71 -8.20 -5.97 1.62
CA THR A 71 -8.92 -7.15 1.11
C THR A 71 -8.67 -7.33 -0.39
N VAL A 72 -8.93 -8.54 -0.89
CA VAL A 72 -8.86 -8.86 -2.33
C VAL A 72 -9.77 -7.92 -3.13
N ALA A 73 -11.03 -7.78 -2.72
CA ALA A 73 -12.03 -6.96 -3.39
C ALA A 73 -11.61 -5.49 -3.45
N ALA A 74 -11.13 -4.93 -2.34
CA ALA A 74 -10.68 -3.55 -2.30
C ALA A 74 -9.44 -3.30 -3.18
N THR A 75 -8.51 -4.26 -3.20
CA THR A 75 -7.31 -4.17 -4.06
C THR A 75 -7.68 -4.18 -5.54
N GLN A 76 -8.61 -5.05 -5.94
CA GLN A 76 -9.12 -5.12 -7.32
C GLN A 76 -9.83 -3.81 -7.70
N GLN A 77 -10.75 -3.34 -6.86
CA GLN A 77 -11.51 -2.12 -7.11
C GLN A 77 -10.61 -0.88 -7.20
N LEU A 78 -9.63 -0.73 -6.29
CA LEU A 78 -8.68 0.38 -6.36
C LEU A 78 -7.83 0.33 -7.65
N SER A 79 -7.41 -0.87 -8.06
CA SER A 79 -6.62 -1.05 -9.28
C SER A 79 -7.43 -0.70 -10.53
N GLU A 80 -8.70 -1.09 -10.57
CA GLU A 80 -9.65 -0.76 -11.64
C GLU A 80 -9.87 0.76 -11.73
N LEU A 81 -10.19 1.42 -10.60
CA LEU A 81 -10.37 2.87 -10.55
C LEU A 81 -9.13 3.65 -11.03
N ILE A 82 -7.93 3.14 -10.73
CA ILE A 82 -6.68 3.74 -11.22
C ILE A 82 -6.52 3.50 -12.72
N ALA A 83 -6.82 2.30 -13.22
CA ALA A 83 -6.72 1.95 -14.63
C ALA A 83 -7.70 2.75 -15.50
N GLU A 84 -8.91 2.97 -15.01
CA GLU A 84 -9.96 3.77 -15.64
C GLU A 84 -9.72 5.29 -15.55
N ARG A 85 -8.65 5.71 -14.85
CA ARG A 85 -8.37 7.13 -14.55
C ARG A 85 -9.50 7.84 -13.81
N ALA A 86 -10.30 7.09 -13.05
CA ALA A 86 -11.32 7.63 -12.15
C ALA A 86 -10.72 8.32 -10.91
N VAL A 87 -9.43 8.05 -10.63
CA VAL A 87 -8.67 8.69 -9.53
C VAL A 87 -7.89 9.91 -10.03
N GLY A 88 -8.23 11.09 -9.53
CA GLY A 88 -7.46 12.31 -9.74
C GLY A 88 -6.13 12.27 -8.96
N LYS A 89 -5.00 12.47 -9.64
CA LYS A 89 -3.66 12.52 -9.04
C LYS A 89 -3.07 13.91 -9.25
N TYR A 90 -2.67 14.55 -8.15
CA TYR A 90 -2.06 15.88 -8.13
C TYR A 90 -0.63 15.74 -7.60
N TYR A 91 0.31 16.43 -8.24
CA TYR A 91 1.75 16.34 -8.00
C TYR A 91 2.32 17.70 -7.67
#